data_AF-A0A976GWH7-F1
#
_entry.id   AF-A0A976GWH7-F1
#
_cell.length_a   1.000
_cell.length_b   1.000
_cell.length_c   1.000
_cell.angle_alpha   90.00
_cell.angle_beta   90.00
_cell.angle_gamma   90.00
#
_symmetry.space_group_name_H-M   'P 1'
#
loop_
_entity.id
_entity.type
_entity.pdbx_description
1 polymer ?
#
loop_
_entity_poly.entity_id
_entity_poly.type
_entity_poly.pdbx_seq_one_letter_code
_entity_poly.pdbx_strand_id
1 'polypeptide(L)'
;MEDYESAFLQRYQDTEILCYSARKVAAMHFAGVTIECRLKSMIFASLPKNAKREWKTDYNTPGHTLTNPGHSFQDALRRHNKLHDRIQKFPEVMKWLVTVENPKNQHFIDMRYSGSEPNDPDYKQWLSAYKSLISWLQKQATTL
;
A
#
# COMPACT_ATOMS: atom_id res chain seq x y z
N MET A 1 -2.51 -8.54 17.69
CA MET A 1 -3.07 -8.79 16.34
C MET A 1 -2.82 -7.52 15.54
N GLU A 2 -2.25 -7.62 14.34
CA GLU A 2 -1.88 -6.44 13.55
C GLU A 2 -3.14 -5.78 12.98
N ASP A 3 -3.48 -4.58 13.47
CA ASP A 3 -4.63 -3.80 13.00
C ASP A 3 -4.22 -2.89 11.83
N TYR A 4 -4.13 -3.51 10.64
CA TYR A 4 -3.75 -2.79 9.42
C TYR A 4 -4.78 -1.76 8.97
N GLU A 5 -6.05 -1.88 9.36
CA GLU A 5 -7.06 -0.89 8.99
C GLU A 5 -6.88 0.39 9.80
N SER A 6 -6.71 0.28 11.13
CA SER A 6 -6.36 1.44 11.96
C SER A 6 -5.02 2.05 11.57
N ALA A 7 -4.02 1.21 11.27
CA ALA A 7 -2.73 1.68 10.76
C ALA A 7 -2.90 2.44 9.44
N PHE A 8 -3.69 1.93 8.50
CA PHE A 8 -4.01 2.62 7.24
C PHE A 8 -4.60 4.01 7.49
N LEU A 9 -5.60 4.14 8.38
CA LEU A 9 -6.24 5.43 8.67
C LEU A 9 -5.25 6.46 9.23
N GLN A 10 -4.37 6.04 10.15
CA GLN A 10 -3.35 6.92 10.73
C GLN A 10 -2.30 7.31 9.69
N ARG A 11 -1.78 6.35 8.90
CA ARG A 11 -0.76 6.62 7.87
C ARG A 11 -1.30 7.48 6.73
N TYR A 12 -2.59 7.34 6.40
CA TYR A 12 -3.26 8.23 5.45
C TYR A 12 -3.26 9.68 5.95
N GLN A 13 -3.62 9.91 7.22
CA GLN A 13 -3.57 11.24 7.83
C GLN A 13 -2.15 11.81 7.84
N ASP A 14 -1.16 11.01 8.26
CA ASP A 14 0.25 11.42 8.25
C ASP A 14 0.71 11.83 6.85
N THR A 15 0.34 11.03 5.84
CA THR A 15 0.68 11.31 4.44
C THR A 15 0.09 12.62 3.96
N GLU A 16 -1.18 12.90 4.27
CA GLU A 16 -1.83 14.16 3.90
C GLU A 16 -1.14 15.37 4.55
N ILE A 17 -0.80 15.26 5.84
CA ILE A 17 -0.06 16.31 6.55
C ILE A 17 1.31 16.55 5.92
N LEU A 18 2.06 15.48 5.63
CA LEU A 18 3.38 15.57 5.00
C LEU A 18 3.32 16.17 3.60
N CYS A 19 2.29 15.83 2.82
CA CYS A 19 2.03 16.43 1.52
C CYS A 19 1.75 17.94 1.66
N TYR A 20 0.90 18.32 2.62
CA TYR A 20 0.55 19.71 2.89
C TYR A 20 1.77 20.54 3.34
N SER A 21 2.62 19.97 4.19
CA SER A 21 3.85 20.60 4.69
C SER A 21 5.04 20.52 3.72
N ALA A 22 4.82 20.09 2.48
CA ALA A 22 5.84 19.96 1.43
C ALA A 22 7.07 19.11 1.85
N ARG A 23 6.91 18.14 2.75
CA ARG A 23 7.97 17.20 3.15
C ARG A 23 8.01 16.02 2.19
N LYS A 24 8.44 16.25 0.95
CA LYS A 24 8.22 15.34 -0.19
C LYS A 24 8.79 13.93 0.00
N VAL A 25 10.05 13.80 0.46
CA VAL A 25 10.66 12.48 0.71
C VAL A 25 9.87 11.71 1.77
N ALA A 26 9.52 12.37 2.87
CA ALA A 26 8.73 11.76 3.93
C ALA A 26 7.31 11.40 3.45
N ALA A 27 6.67 12.29 2.67
CA ALA A 27 5.38 12.02 2.06
C ALA A 27 5.42 10.79 1.14
N MET A 28 6.45 10.67 0.29
CA MET A 28 6.65 9.50 -0.58
C MET A 28 6.83 8.19 0.21
N HIS A 29 7.60 8.23 1.29
CA HIS A 29 7.77 7.09 2.18
C HIS A 29 6.44 6.68 2.85
N PHE A 30 5.78 7.62 3.53
CA PHE A 30 4.56 7.35 4.29
C PHE A 30 3.36 7.01 3.39
N ALA A 31 3.29 7.57 2.19
CA ALA A 31 2.30 7.18 1.19
C ALA A 31 2.47 5.71 0.76
N GLY A 32 3.71 5.26 0.57
CA GLY A 32 3.97 3.85 0.28
C GLY A 32 3.52 2.93 1.42
N VAL A 33 3.84 3.31 2.67
CA VAL A 33 3.36 2.60 3.87
C VAL A 33 1.83 2.63 3.96
N THR A 34 1.18 3.73 3.57
CA THR A 34 -0.28 3.87 3.56
C THR A 34 -0.91 2.86 2.60
N ILE A 35 -0.39 2.74 1.37
CA ILE A 35 -0.86 1.74 0.40
C ILE A 35 -0.57 0.31 0.89
N GLU A 36 0.60 0.06 1.47
CA GLU A 36 0.93 -1.24 2.06
C GLU A 36 -0.09 -1.66 3.12
N CYS A 37 -0.37 -0.78 4.10
CA CYS A 37 -1.36 -1.04 5.14
C CYS A 37 -2.74 -1.29 4.53
N ARG A 38 -3.13 -0.53 3.49
CA ARG A 38 -4.42 -0.75 2.82
C ARG A 38 -4.50 -2.11 2.14
N LEU A 39 -3.46 -2.51 1.42
CA LEU A 39 -3.42 -3.82 0.76
C LEU A 39 -3.46 -4.95 1.79
N LYS A 40 -2.72 -4.84 2.89
CA LYS A 40 -2.74 -5.80 3.99
C LYS A 40 -4.09 -5.88 4.69
N SER A 41 -4.76 -4.74 4.91
CA SER A 41 -6.10 -4.74 5.50
C SER A 41 -7.12 -5.42 4.59
N MET A 42 -7.06 -5.19 3.27
CA MET A 42 -7.89 -5.89 2.29
C MET A 42 -7.63 -7.40 2.27
N ILE A 43 -6.38 -7.85 2.35
CA ILE A 43 -6.04 -9.28 2.46
C ILE A 43 -6.71 -9.88 3.70
N PHE A 44 -6.56 -9.24 4.86
CA PHE A 44 -7.17 -9.72 6.11
C PHE A 44 -8.71 -9.70 6.09
N ALA A 45 -9.31 -8.72 5.42
CA ALA A 45 -10.76 -8.68 5.22
C ALA A 45 -11.27 -9.83 4.34
N SER A 46 -10.43 -10.37 3.45
CA SER A 46 -10.77 -11.48 2.55
C SER A 46 -10.60 -12.88 3.18
N LEU A 47 -10.08 -12.97 4.41
CA LEU A 47 -9.85 -14.25 5.08
C LEU A 47 -11.17 -14.96 5.43
N PRO A 48 -11.16 -16.30 5.53
CA PRO A 48 -12.32 -17.06 6.01
C PRO A 48 -12.77 -16.58 7.40
N LYS A 49 -14.08 -16.61 7.68
CA LYS A 49 -14.65 -16.13 8.95
C LYS A 49 -14.04 -16.76 10.21
N ASN A 50 -13.60 -18.02 10.12
CA ASN A 50 -13.03 -18.77 11.24
C ASN A 50 -11.50 -18.64 11.32
N ALA A 51 -10.88 -17.91 10.39
CA ALA A 51 -9.45 -17.69 10.38
C ALA A 51 -9.07 -16.53 11.33
N LYS A 52 -7.93 -16.66 11.99
CA LYS A 52 -7.33 -15.61 12.80
C LYS A 52 -6.73 -14.54 11.87
N ARG A 53 -6.82 -13.27 12.25
CA ARG A 53 -6.21 -12.15 11.52
C ARG A 53 -4.72 -11.99 11.89
N GLU A 54 -3.92 -12.99 11.58
CA GLU A 54 -2.48 -12.98 11.79
C GLU A 54 -1.79 -13.71 10.64
N TRP A 55 -0.60 -13.28 10.22
CA TRP A 55 0.12 -13.97 9.16
C TRP A 55 0.53 -15.39 9.57
N LYS A 56 0.50 -16.33 8.62
CA LYS A 56 1.07 -17.66 8.81
C LYS A 56 2.58 -17.54 9.00
N THR A 57 3.09 -18.21 10.02
CA THR A 57 4.51 -18.44 10.32
C THR A 57 4.74 -19.93 10.54
N ASP A 58 5.98 -20.38 10.72
CA ASP A 58 6.27 -21.78 11.03
C ASP A 58 5.76 -22.21 12.42
N TYR A 59 5.45 -21.23 13.29
CA TYR A 59 5.09 -21.44 14.69
C TYR A 59 3.59 -21.25 15.00
N ASN A 60 2.75 -20.96 14.00
CA ASN A 60 1.31 -20.77 14.20
C ASN A 60 0.44 -21.48 13.15
N THR A 61 -0.86 -21.55 13.43
CA THR A 61 -1.88 -22.11 12.53
C THR A 61 -3.12 -21.21 12.53
N PRO A 62 -3.13 -20.12 11.75
CA PRO A 62 -4.19 -19.11 11.79
C PRO A 62 -5.46 -19.52 11.03
N GLY A 63 -5.51 -20.72 10.45
CA GLY A 63 -6.66 -21.16 9.63
C GLY A 63 -6.62 -20.66 8.18
N HIS A 64 -5.46 -20.17 7.71
CA HIS A 64 -5.16 -19.85 6.32
C HIS A 64 -3.67 -20.11 6.02
N THR A 65 -3.28 -20.04 4.74
CA THR A 65 -1.90 -20.28 4.27
C THR A 65 -1.11 -19.00 3.94
N LEU A 66 -1.77 -17.83 4.00
CA LEU A 66 -1.14 -16.55 3.65
C LEU A 66 -0.03 -16.13 4.63
N THR A 67 1.17 -15.88 4.11
CA THR A 67 2.32 -15.33 4.83
C THR A 67 2.42 -13.82 4.63
N ASN A 68 3.19 -13.12 5.46
CA ASN A 68 3.37 -11.66 5.35
C ASN A 68 4.05 -11.30 3.99
N PRO A 69 3.47 -10.40 3.17
CA PRO A 69 4.10 -9.94 1.92
C PRO A 69 5.29 -8.99 2.12
N GLY A 70 5.67 -8.66 3.36
CA GLY A 70 6.67 -7.65 3.63
C GLY A 70 6.18 -6.28 3.14
N HIS A 71 7.02 -5.58 2.39
CA HIS A 71 6.75 -4.23 1.90
C HIS A 71 6.44 -4.16 0.40
N SER A 72 6.38 -5.31 -0.31
CA SER A 72 6.09 -5.29 -1.74
C SER A 72 4.58 -5.28 -2.03
N PHE A 73 4.15 -4.35 -2.87
CA PHE A 73 2.77 -4.28 -3.35
C PHE A 73 2.46 -5.47 -4.24
N GLN A 74 3.39 -5.88 -5.11
CA GLN A 74 3.20 -7.05 -5.97
C GLN A 74 2.99 -8.33 -5.16
N ASP A 75 3.77 -8.52 -4.10
CA ASP A 75 3.60 -9.68 -3.22
C ASP A 75 2.29 -9.61 -2.42
N ALA A 76 1.86 -8.41 -2.01
CA ALA A 76 0.54 -8.24 -1.40
C ALA A 76 -0.59 -8.60 -2.39
N LEU A 77 -0.50 -8.17 -3.65
CA LEU A 77 -1.50 -8.49 -4.67
C LEU A 77 -1.61 -9.99 -4.94
N ARG A 78 -0.47 -10.71 -5.00
CA ARG A 78 -0.45 -12.17 -5.14
C ARG A 78 -1.18 -12.91 -4.01
N ARG A 79 -1.42 -12.26 -2.87
CA ARG A 79 -2.16 -12.80 -1.72
C ARG A 79 -3.65 -12.42 -1.74
N HIS A 80 -4.10 -11.64 -2.71
CA HIS A 80 -5.49 -11.24 -2.88
C HIS A 80 -5.96 -11.41 -4.33
N ASN A 81 -6.23 -12.66 -4.74
CA ASN A 81 -6.57 -13.03 -6.13
C ASN A 81 -7.62 -12.13 -6.79
N LYS A 82 -8.76 -11.88 -6.13
CA LYS A 82 -9.83 -11.02 -6.70
C LYS A 82 -9.37 -9.59 -7.00
N LEU A 83 -8.49 -9.02 -6.16
CA LEU A 83 -7.98 -7.67 -6.32
C LEU A 83 -6.93 -7.66 -7.45
N HIS A 84 -6.04 -8.66 -7.44
CA HIS A 84 -5.06 -8.86 -8.51
C HIS A 84 -5.72 -8.96 -9.88
N ASP A 85 -6.73 -9.83 -10.04
CA ASP A 85 -7.47 -10.01 -11.29
C ASP A 85 -8.20 -8.74 -11.73
N ARG A 86 -8.68 -7.95 -10.76
CA ARG A 86 -9.33 -6.66 -11.06
C ARG A 86 -8.30 -5.65 -11.56
N ILE A 87 -7.15 -5.52 -10.90
CA ILE A 87 -6.08 -4.58 -11.32
C ILE A 87 -5.57 -4.91 -12.72
N GLN A 88 -5.43 -6.18 -13.08
CA GLN A 88 -5.00 -6.58 -14.43
C GLN A 88 -5.91 -6.05 -15.55
N LYS A 89 -7.17 -5.72 -15.25
CA LYS A 89 -8.13 -5.13 -16.20
C LYS A 89 -7.99 -3.61 -16.34
N PHE A 90 -7.22 -2.95 -15.48
CA PHE A 90 -7.03 -1.50 -15.46
C PHE A 90 -5.52 -1.17 -15.47
N PRO A 91 -4.88 -1.12 -16.66
CA PRO A 91 -3.44 -0.88 -16.79
C PRO A 91 -2.96 0.40 -16.10
N GLU A 92 -3.80 1.43 -16.02
CA GLU A 92 -3.51 2.66 -15.30
C GLU A 92 -3.29 2.44 -13.80
N VAL A 93 -4.04 1.52 -13.18
CA VAL A 93 -3.89 1.19 -11.76
C VAL A 93 -2.55 0.51 -11.51
N MET A 94 -2.13 -0.38 -12.42
CA MET A 94 -0.80 -1.00 -12.36
C MET A 94 0.31 0.05 -12.49
N LYS A 95 0.14 1.03 -13.39
CA LYS A 95 1.09 2.14 -13.51
C LYS A 95 1.18 2.95 -12.21
N TRP A 96 0.06 3.24 -11.56
CA TRP A 96 0.07 3.95 -10.28
C TRP A 96 0.74 3.14 -9.18
N LEU A 97 0.49 1.82 -9.10
CA LEU A 97 1.16 0.93 -8.15
C LEU A 97 2.68 0.99 -8.29
N VAL A 98 3.20 0.82 -9.51
CA VAL A 98 4.65 0.87 -9.79
C VAL A 98 5.21 2.25 -9.41
N THR A 99 4.50 3.32 -9.75
CA THR A 99 4.92 4.70 -9.47
C THR A 99 5.00 4.98 -7.97
N VAL A 100 4.04 4.47 -7.18
CA VAL A 100 3.96 4.70 -5.73
C VAL A 100 4.88 3.76 -4.96
N GLU A 101 5.07 2.52 -5.42
CA GLU A 101 6.02 1.57 -4.83
C GLU A 101 7.47 2.03 -5.02
N ASN A 102 7.76 2.67 -6.18
CA ASN A 102 9.11 3.06 -6.59
C ASN A 102 9.26 4.57 -6.91
N PRO A 103 8.99 5.48 -5.96
CA PRO A 103 9.24 6.91 -6.15
C PRO A 103 10.71 7.18 -6.55
N LYS A 104 10.94 7.94 -7.63
CA LYS A 104 12.28 8.23 -8.18
C LYS A 104 13.13 6.97 -8.44
N ASN A 105 12.49 5.87 -8.86
CA ASN A 105 13.14 4.57 -9.07
C ASN A 105 13.77 3.97 -7.81
N GLN A 106 13.32 4.39 -6.63
CA GLN A 106 13.74 3.87 -5.33
C GLN A 106 12.52 3.34 -4.59
N HIS A 107 12.62 2.19 -3.95
CA HIS A 107 11.51 1.62 -3.20
C HIS A 107 11.09 2.58 -2.07
N PHE A 108 9.78 2.73 -1.81
CA PHE A 108 9.28 3.72 -0.84
C PHE A 108 9.85 3.52 0.57
N ILE A 109 10.23 2.30 0.95
CA ILE A 109 10.92 2.03 2.22
C ILE A 109 12.30 2.69 2.27
N ASP A 110 13.04 2.65 1.16
CA ASP A 110 14.41 3.17 1.09
C ASP A 110 14.44 4.70 1.00
N MET A 111 13.31 5.34 0.64
CA MET A 111 13.16 6.80 0.66
C MET A 111 13.53 7.42 2.01
N ARG A 112 13.41 6.67 3.12
CA ARG A 112 13.83 7.12 4.46
C ARG A 112 15.33 7.47 4.57
N TYR A 113 16.15 7.00 3.63
CA TYR A 113 17.58 7.30 3.54
C TYR A 113 17.92 8.28 2.42
N SER A 114 16.92 8.81 1.70
CA SER A 114 17.14 9.75 0.61
C SER A 114 17.39 11.16 1.16
N GLY A 115 18.60 11.67 0.97
CA GLY A 115 18.95 13.07 1.27
C GLY A 115 18.58 14.05 0.15
N SER A 116 18.14 13.55 -1.00
CA SER A 116 17.92 14.34 -2.21
C SER A 116 16.44 14.55 -2.50
N GLU A 117 15.97 15.78 -2.27
CA GLU A 117 14.58 16.15 -2.51
C GLU A 117 14.15 15.95 -3.98
N PRO A 118 12.94 15.44 -4.24
CA PRO A 118 12.33 15.44 -5.56
C PRO A 118 12.08 16.86 -6.09
N ASN A 119 12.32 17.07 -7.39
CA ASN A 119 11.86 18.30 -8.04
C ASN A 119 10.31 18.34 -8.08
N ASP A 120 9.75 19.53 -8.32
CA ASP A 120 8.30 19.73 -8.30
C ASP A 120 7.54 18.95 -9.37
N PRO A 121 7.99 18.88 -10.64
CA PRO A 121 7.34 18.06 -11.65
C PRO A 121 7.22 16.58 -11.27
N ASP A 122 8.33 15.97 -10.84
CA ASP A 122 8.37 14.55 -10.45
C ASP A 122 7.45 14.29 -9.26
N TYR A 123 7.49 15.18 -8.27
CA TYR A 123 6.63 15.09 -7.09
C TYR A 123 5.14 15.21 -7.45
N LYS A 124 4.77 16.16 -8.34
CA LYS A 124 3.38 16.33 -8.79
C LYS A 124 2.87 15.12 -9.55
N GLN A 125 3.69 14.54 -10.43
CA GLN A 125 3.34 13.31 -11.14
C GLN A 125 3.13 12.15 -10.17
N TRP A 126 4.05 11.94 -9.24
CA TRP A 126 3.94 10.92 -8.21
C TRP A 126 2.70 11.12 -7.31
N LEU A 127 2.44 12.36 -6.87
CA LEU A 127 1.30 12.68 -6.00
C LEU A 127 -0.03 12.41 -6.70
N SER A 128 -0.11 12.69 -8.00
CA SER A 128 -1.29 12.36 -8.81
C SER A 128 -1.52 10.85 -8.86
N ALA A 129 -0.47 10.05 -9.07
CA ALA A 129 -0.55 8.60 -9.03
C ALA A 129 -0.98 8.07 -7.65
N TYR A 130 -0.41 8.59 -6.56
CA TYR A 130 -0.79 8.23 -5.20
C TYR A 130 -2.28 8.51 -4.94
N LYS A 131 -2.75 9.73 -5.22
CA LYS A 131 -4.16 10.13 -5.00
C LYS A 131 -5.13 9.26 -5.80
N SER A 132 -4.77 8.95 -7.05
CA SER A 132 -5.58 8.11 -7.92
C SER A 132 -5.64 6.66 -7.41
N LEU A 133 -4.49 6.11 -7.02
CA LEU A 133 -4.38 4.76 -6.47
C LEU A 133 -5.16 4.60 -5.17
N ILE A 134 -4.97 5.51 -4.21
CA ILE A 134 -5.63 5.37 -2.90
C ILE A 134 -7.14 5.51 -3.02
N SER A 135 -7.62 6.46 -3.83
CA SER A 135 -9.05 6.62 -4.11
C SER A 135 -9.63 5.35 -4.74
N TRP A 136 -8.90 4.74 -5.69
CA TRP A 136 -9.32 3.51 -6.34
C TRP A 136 -9.38 2.32 -5.35
N LEU A 137 -8.35 2.13 -4.52
CA LEU A 137 -8.29 1.05 -3.52
C LEU A 137 -9.35 1.21 -2.43
N GLN A 138 -9.65 2.44 -2.00
CA GLN A 138 -10.73 2.71 -1.06
C GLN A 138 -12.09 2.25 -1.62
N LYS A 139 -12.36 2.51 -2.91
CA LYS A 139 -13.57 2.01 -3.60
C LYS A 139 -13.57 0.50 -3.75
N GLN A 140 -12.41 -0.14 -3.94
CA GLN A 140 -12.37 -1.60 -4.07
C GLN A 140 -12.66 -2.30 -2.76
N ALA A 141 -12.16 -1.78 -1.65
CA ALA A 141 -12.38 -2.37 -0.34
C ALA A 141 -13.86 -2.38 0.11
N THR A 142 -14.72 -1.56 -0.51
CA THR A 142 -16.16 -1.58 -0.25
C THR A 142 -16.96 -2.45 -1.24
N THR A 143 -16.32 -2.95 -2.31
CA THR A 143 -16.98 -3.66 -3.42
C THR A 143 -16.39 -5.04 -3.73
N LEU A 144 -15.41 -5.50 -2.95
CA LEU A 144 -14.78 -6.83 -3.03
C LEU A 144 -15.19 -7.71 -1.86
#